data_AF-A0A0K2YQS1-F1
#
_entry.id   AF-A0A0K2YQS1-F1
#
_cell.length_a   1.000
_cell.length_b   1.000
_cell.length_c   1.000
_cell.angle_alpha   90.00
_cell.angle_beta   90.00
_cell.angle_gamma   90.00
#
_symmetry.space_group_name_H-M   'P 1'
#
loop_
_entity.id
_entity.type
_entity.pdbx_description
1 polymer ?
#
loop_
_entity_poly.entity_id
_entity_poly.type
_entity_poly.pdbx_seq_one_letter_code
_entity_poly.pdbx_strand_id
1 'polypeptide(L)'
;MSTYKPEDSLEQYRKDIDAAEKKVAREIDPGLRALVVAVGMLALLGTFALPHTGDATGWDVLVGNDVALAEDIALPSRVFVWLTLVFGIVIGMLALATRRWALAWIAVAGSAVASVFGMLAIWSRQTLDASSPGAGPGLGLILGWVLIMVLTFHWLHVVWQRTAIQLAAEEERRQRTAETEGRLLWGDR
;
A
#
# COMPACT_ATOMS: atom_id res chain seq x y z
N MET A 1 -36.78 -26.36 35.85
CA MET A 1 -35.36 -26.38 36.28
C MET A 1 -34.56 -26.63 35.01
N SER A 2 -34.00 -25.57 34.41
CA SER A 2 -33.34 -25.66 33.10
C SER A 2 -32.01 -26.40 33.25
N THR A 3 -31.87 -27.53 32.55
CA THR A 3 -30.64 -28.32 32.52
C THR A 3 -29.55 -27.51 31.82
N TYR A 4 -28.67 -26.89 32.60
CA TYR A 4 -27.46 -26.25 32.08
C TYR A 4 -26.52 -27.35 31.57
N LYS A 5 -26.41 -27.47 30.24
CA LYS A 5 -25.50 -28.41 29.58
C LYS A 5 -24.15 -27.74 29.35
N PRO A 6 -23.06 -28.19 29.99
CA PRO A 6 -21.75 -27.58 29.83
C PRO A 6 -21.23 -27.63 28.38
N GLU A 7 -21.67 -28.59 27.58
CA GLU A 7 -21.35 -28.66 26.14
C GLU A 7 -21.86 -27.45 25.32
N ASP A 8 -23.05 -26.89 25.61
CA ASP A 8 -23.56 -25.70 24.91
C ASP A 8 -22.70 -24.46 25.19
N SER A 9 -22.19 -24.34 26.43
CA SER A 9 -21.34 -23.21 26.82
C SER A 9 -19.99 -23.24 26.10
N LEU A 10 -19.38 -24.42 25.96
CA LEU A 10 -18.09 -24.61 25.28
C LEU A 10 -18.21 -24.39 23.77
N GLU A 11 -19.31 -24.81 23.13
CA GLU A 11 -19.59 -24.49 21.73
C GLU A 11 -19.80 -22.99 21.52
N GLN A 12 -20.47 -22.32 22.45
CA GLN A 12 -20.67 -20.87 22.40
C GLN A 12 -19.33 -20.12 22.56
N TYR A 13 -18.48 -20.54 23.51
CA TYR A 13 -17.12 -20.02 23.65
C TYR A 13 -16.26 -20.27 22.40
N ARG A 14 -16.35 -21.45 21.77
CA ARG A 14 -15.65 -21.74 20.50
C ARG A 14 -16.14 -20.86 19.36
N LYS A 15 -17.45 -20.67 19.21
CA LYS A 15 -18.01 -19.76 18.20
C LYS A 15 -17.59 -18.32 18.43
N ASP A 16 -17.56 -17.88 19.68
CA ASP A 16 -17.14 -16.53 20.03
C ASP A 16 -15.62 -16.34 19.81
N ILE A 17 -14.80 -17.37 20.07
CA ILE A 17 -13.37 -17.39 19.75
C ILE A 17 -13.15 -17.42 18.23
N ASP A 18 -13.87 -18.24 17.46
CA ASP A 18 -13.77 -18.29 16.00
C ASP A 18 -14.23 -16.96 15.36
N ALA A 19 -15.30 -16.36 15.89
CA ALA A 19 -15.79 -15.05 15.45
C ALA A 19 -14.80 -13.95 15.82
N ALA A 20 -14.18 -14.03 17.00
CA ALA A 20 -13.12 -13.12 17.42
C ALA A 20 -11.85 -13.31 16.57
N GLU A 21 -11.39 -14.54 16.29
CA GLU A 21 -10.28 -14.84 15.39
C GLU A 21 -10.55 -14.32 13.98
N LYS A 22 -11.77 -14.49 13.47
CA LYS A 22 -12.16 -14.00 12.13
C LYS A 22 -12.24 -12.47 12.08
N LYS A 23 -12.48 -11.82 13.22
CA LYS A 23 -12.52 -10.35 13.37
C LYS A 23 -11.11 -9.77 13.56
N VAL A 24 -10.28 -10.40 14.38
CA VAL A 24 -8.85 -10.11 14.58
C VAL A 24 -8.06 -10.36 13.28
N ALA A 25 -8.41 -11.38 12.50
CA ALA A 25 -7.80 -11.66 11.19
C ALA A 25 -8.10 -10.61 10.09
N ARG A 26 -9.05 -9.69 10.35
CA ARG A 26 -9.41 -8.58 9.46
C ARG A 26 -8.77 -7.25 9.85
N GLU A 27 -8.34 -7.08 11.10
CA GLU A 27 -7.68 -5.86 11.55
C GLU A 27 -6.17 -6.02 11.45
N ILE A 28 -5.58 -5.42 10.41
CA ILE A 28 -4.15 -5.12 10.46
C ILE A 28 -4.01 -3.98 11.45
N ASP A 29 -3.34 -4.21 12.59
CA ASP A 29 -2.92 -3.13 13.46
C ASP A 29 -1.53 -2.67 13.02
N PRO A 30 -1.40 -1.60 12.22
CA PRO A 30 -0.12 -1.26 11.60
C PRO A 30 0.79 -0.48 12.58
N GLY A 31 0.37 -0.29 13.84
CA GLY A 31 1.16 0.28 14.93
C GLY A 31 1.92 1.56 14.55
N LEU A 32 3.16 1.68 15.03
CA LEU A 32 4.06 2.80 14.73
C LEU A 32 4.34 2.98 13.22
N ARG A 33 4.17 1.93 12.42
CA ARG A 33 4.45 1.97 10.96
C ARG A 33 3.32 2.60 10.17
N ALA A 34 2.07 2.49 10.65
CA ALA A 34 0.95 3.25 10.09
C ALA A 34 1.23 4.76 10.14
N LEU A 35 1.84 5.23 11.23
CA LEU A 35 2.25 6.61 11.38
C LEU A 35 3.31 7.01 10.34
N VAL A 36 4.34 6.18 10.12
CA VAL A 36 5.37 6.45 9.09
C VAL A 36 4.75 6.53 7.70
N VAL A 37 3.85 5.61 7.36
CA VAL A 37 3.13 5.63 6.08
C VAL A 37 2.26 6.88 5.96
N ALA A 38 1.51 7.25 7.01
CA ALA A 38 0.68 8.45 7.03
C ALA A 38 1.51 9.73 6.88
N VAL A 39 2.63 9.85 7.60
CA VAL A 39 3.57 10.98 7.47
C VAL A 39 4.18 11.00 6.07
N GLY A 40 4.55 9.84 5.51
CA GLY A 40 5.03 9.72 4.14
C GLY A 40 4.00 10.19 3.10
N MET A 41 2.71 9.88 3.30
CA MET A 41 1.62 10.38 2.46
C MET A 41 1.42 11.88 2.59
N LEU A 42 1.49 12.42 3.80
CA LEU A 42 1.41 13.87 4.02
C LEU A 42 2.58 14.60 3.35
N ALA A 43 3.80 14.06 3.50
CA ALA A 43 4.98 14.59 2.82
C ALA A 43 4.83 14.50 1.29
N LEU A 44 4.31 13.38 0.78
CA LEU A 44 4.04 13.18 -0.65
C LEU A 44 3.00 14.17 -1.17
N LEU A 45 1.94 14.43 -0.41
CA LEU A 45 0.97 15.46 -0.76
C LEU A 45 1.62 16.85 -0.78
N GLY A 46 2.55 17.11 0.15
CA GLY A 46 3.34 18.34 0.19
C GLY A 46 4.16 18.57 -1.08
N THR A 47 4.64 17.52 -1.76
CA THR A 47 5.43 17.69 -2.99
C THR A 47 4.61 18.25 -4.15
N PHE A 48 3.28 18.11 -4.13
CA PHE A 48 2.41 18.64 -5.19
C PHE A 48 2.35 20.17 -5.15
N ALA A 49 2.61 20.78 -4.00
CA ALA A 49 2.72 22.23 -3.87
C ALA A 49 4.09 22.76 -4.32
N LEU A 50 5.09 21.89 -4.50
CA LEU A 50 6.40 22.28 -4.99
C LEU A 50 6.43 22.30 -6.52
N PRO A 51 7.34 23.09 -7.13
CA PRO A 51 7.55 23.05 -8.57
C PRO A 51 8.01 21.66 -9.02
N HIS A 52 7.24 21.06 -9.93
CA HIS A 52 7.58 19.81 -10.60
C HIS A 52 8.40 20.07 -11.86
N THR A 53 8.18 21.20 -12.51
CA THR A 53 8.98 21.69 -13.63
C THR A 53 8.83 23.20 -13.77
N GLY A 54 9.94 23.94 -13.91
CA GLY A 54 9.89 25.40 -14.00
C GLY A 54 9.13 26.00 -12.83
N ASP A 55 8.12 26.81 -13.12
CA ASP A 55 7.18 27.35 -12.12
C ASP A 55 5.91 26.48 -11.96
N ALA A 56 5.73 25.44 -12.78
CA ALA A 56 4.56 24.57 -12.72
C ALA A 56 4.63 23.62 -11.52
N THR A 57 3.63 23.70 -10.66
CA THR A 57 3.47 22.82 -9.50
C THR A 57 2.82 21.49 -9.89
N GLY A 58 2.89 20.49 -9.00
CA GLY A 58 2.20 19.22 -9.21
C GLY A 58 0.68 19.35 -9.41
N TRP A 59 0.06 20.38 -8.82
CA TRP A 59 -1.36 20.69 -9.04
C TRP A 59 -1.65 21.20 -10.46
N ASP A 60 -0.78 22.07 -10.99
CA ASP A 60 -0.89 22.59 -12.35
C ASP A 60 -0.80 21.47 -13.39
N VAL A 61 0.08 20.50 -13.14
CA VAL A 61 0.21 19.28 -13.97
C VAL A 61 -1.05 18.41 -13.93
N LEU A 62 -1.74 18.36 -12.79
CA LEU A 62 -2.92 17.51 -12.57
C LEU A 62 -4.17 18.06 -13.28
N VAL A 63 -4.37 19.38 -13.19
CA VAL A 63 -5.48 20.10 -13.83
C VAL A 63 -5.26 20.24 -15.33
N GLY A 64 -4.00 20.22 -15.79
CA GLY A 64 -3.67 20.42 -17.20
C GLY A 64 -3.93 21.85 -17.66
N ASN A 65 -3.66 22.82 -16.79
CA ASN A 65 -3.89 24.24 -17.03
C ASN A 65 -2.90 24.81 -18.06
N ASP A 66 -3.13 26.03 -18.57
CA ASP A 66 -2.31 26.64 -19.65
C ASP A 66 -0.80 26.70 -19.33
N VAL A 67 -0.43 26.81 -18.05
CA VAL A 67 0.96 26.75 -17.55
C VAL A 67 1.62 25.38 -17.83
N ALA A 68 0.86 24.29 -17.76
CA ALA A 68 1.31 22.93 -18.07
C ALA A 68 1.41 22.64 -19.57
N LEU A 69 0.75 23.44 -20.41
CA LEU A 69 0.91 23.39 -21.86
C LEU A 69 2.09 24.25 -22.32
N ALA A 70 2.37 25.36 -21.62
CA ALA A 70 3.52 26.24 -21.91
C ALA A 70 4.88 25.59 -21.62
N GLU A 71 4.94 24.63 -20.69
CA GLU A 71 6.18 23.95 -20.27
C GLU A 71 6.49 22.66 -21.04
N ASP A 72 5.78 22.34 -22.13
CA ASP A 72 5.94 21.06 -22.87
C ASP A 72 5.88 19.83 -21.95
N ILE A 73 4.89 19.79 -21.05
CA ILE A 73 4.79 18.70 -20.08
C ILE A 73 4.44 17.40 -20.79
N ALA A 74 5.44 16.52 -20.89
CA ALA A 74 5.32 15.20 -21.48
C ALA A 74 4.30 14.31 -20.72
N LEU A 75 3.62 13.45 -21.47
CA LEU A 75 2.63 12.48 -20.94
C LEU A 75 3.10 11.70 -19.69
N PRO A 76 4.37 11.25 -19.57
CA PRO A 76 4.81 10.51 -18.38
C PRO A 76 4.65 11.29 -17.07
N SER A 77 4.88 12.60 -17.08
CA SER A 77 4.74 13.43 -15.88
C SER A 77 3.29 13.55 -15.42
N ARG A 78 2.35 13.68 -16.36
CA ARG A 78 0.91 13.72 -16.06
C ARG A 78 0.43 12.39 -15.48
N VAL A 79 0.86 11.28 -16.08
CA VAL A 79 0.54 9.93 -15.60
C VAL A 79 1.13 9.70 -14.21
N PHE A 80 2.39 10.09 -13.99
CA PHE A 80 3.05 9.99 -12.68
C PHE A 80 2.25 10.70 -11.59
N VAL A 81 1.86 11.95 -11.82
CA VAL A 81 1.12 12.77 -10.85
C VAL A 81 -0.24 12.14 -10.53
N TRP A 82 -0.98 11.67 -11.54
CA TRP A 82 -2.25 10.98 -11.32
C TRP A 82 -2.11 9.65 -10.57
N LEU A 83 -1.12 8.83 -10.93
CA LEU A 83 -0.86 7.56 -10.23
C LEU A 83 -0.46 7.81 -8.78
N THR A 84 0.35 8.84 -8.53
CA THR A 84 0.79 9.23 -7.19
C THR A 84 -0.37 9.69 -6.33
N LEU A 85 -1.27 10.52 -6.89
CA LEU A 85 -2.48 10.96 -6.19
C LEU A 85 -3.42 9.78 -5.91
N VAL A 86 -3.75 8.99 -6.92
CA VAL A 86 -4.75 7.92 -6.79
C VAL A 86 -4.22 6.79 -5.91
N PHE A 87 -3.05 6.25 -6.21
CA PHE A 87 -2.55 5.05 -5.53
C PHE A 87 -1.74 5.38 -4.28
N GLY A 88 -0.87 6.38 -4.36
CA GLY A 88 -0.04 6.81 -3.23
C GLY A 88 -0.86 7.47 -2.11
N ILE A 89 -1.84 8.29 -2.47
CA ILE A 89 -2.65 9.05 -1.51
C ILE A 89 -4.04 8.44 -1.32
N VAL A 90 -4.90 8.39 -2.34
CA VAL A 90 -6.33 8.00 -2.16
C VAL A 90 -6.48 6.55 -1.72
N ILE A 91 -5.96 5.60 -2.51
CA ILE A 91 -6.02 4.17 -2.16
C ILE A 91 -5.20 3.89 -0.90
N GLY A 92 -4.06 4.55 -0.73
CA GLY A 92 -3.25 4.44 0.48
C GLY A 92 -4.00 4.86 1.75
N MET A 93 -4.68 6.01 1.73
CA MET A 93 -5.53 6.47 2.84
C MET A 93 -6.69 5.52 3.08
N LEU A 94 -7.35 5.03 2.03
CA LEU A 94 -8.42 4.03 2.16
C LEU A 94 -7.90 2.72 2.77
N ALA A 95 -6.70 2.28 2.40
CA ALA A 95 -6.06 1.10 2.96
C ALA A 95 -5.78 1.27 4.46
N LEU A 96 -5.29 2.44 4.89
CA LEU A 96 -5.10 2.77 6.30
C LEU A 96 -6.42 2.87 7.07
N ALA A 97 -7.40 3.60 6.52
CA ALA A 97 -8.68 3.85 7.18
C ALA A 97 -9.52 2.58 7.34
N THR A 98 -9.56 1.75 6.30
CA THR A 98 -10.35 0.51 6.32
C THR A 98 -9.58 -0.67 6.92
N ARG A 99 -8.26 -0.54 7.09
CA ARG A 99 -7.34 -1.61 7.52
C ARG A 99 -7.45 -2.88 6.66
N ARG A 100 -7.89 -2.75 5.40
CA ARG A 100 -8.14 -3.87 4.49
C ARG A 100 -6.87 -4.26 3.74
N TRP A 101 -6.42 -5.50 3.95
CA TRP A 101 -5.24 -6.06 3.28
C TRP A 101 -5.31 -6.03 1.74
N ALA A 102 -6.49 -6.23 1.15
CA ALA A 102 -6.65 -6.19 -0.30
C ALA A 102 -6.33 -4.80 -0.90
N LEU A 103 -6.70 -3.72 -0.19
CA LEU A 103 -6.39 -2.36 -0.64
C LEU A 103 -4.90 -2.04 -0.51
N ALA A 104 -4.22 -2.62 0.48
CA ALA A 104 -2.77 -2.48 0.62
C ALA A 104 -2.04 -3.07 -0.61
N TRP A 105 -2.46 -4.23 -1.13
CA TRP A 105 -1.92 -4.77 -2.38
C TRP A 105 -2.12 -3.84 -3.58
N ILE A 106 -3.29 -3.21 -3.69
CA ILE A 106 -3.58 -2.25 -4.76
C ILE A 106 -2.69 -1.01 -4.60
N ALA A 107 -2.50 -0.51 -3.38
CA ALA A 107 -1.59 0.59 -3.09
C ALA A 107 -0.15 0.26 -3.48
N VAL A 108 0.34 -0.97 -3.17
CA VAL A 108 1.67 -1.44 -3.61
C VAL A 108 1.78 -1.43 -5.12
N ALA A 109 0.85 -2.12 -5.81
CA ALA A 109 0.91 -2.26 -7.26
C ALA A 109 0.88 -0.90 -7.96
N GLY A 110 -0.03 -0.02 -7.55
CA GLY A 110 -0.14 1.32 -8.12
C GLY A 110 1.07 2.20 -7.83
N SER A 111 1.63 2.14 -6.62
CA SER A 111 2.83 2.91 -6.25
C SER A 111 4.09 2.40 -6.97
N ALA A 112 4.19 1.10 -7.22
CA ALA A 112 5.26 0.52 -8.03
C ALA A 112 5.18 1.00 -9.50
N VAL A 113 3.99 1.01 -10.10
CA VAL A 113 3.80 1.57 -11.45
C VAL A 113 4.10 3.06 -11.47
N ALA A 114 3.63 3.82 -10.47
CA ALA A 114 3.95 5.24 -10.32
C ALA A 114 5.47 5.48 -10.27
N SER A 115 6.22 4.61 -9.59
CA SER A 115 7.68 4.73 -9.50
C SER A 115 8.38 4.64 -10.86
N VAL A 116 7.90 3.78 -11.76
CA VAL A 116 8.40 3.68 -13.14
C VAL A 116 8.10 4.96 -13.91
N PHE A 117 6.86 5.45 -13.83
CA PHE A 117 6.47 6.70 -14.49
C PHE A 117 7.19 7.93 -13.93
N GLY A 118 7.51 7.96 -12.63
CA GLY A 118 8.30 9.03 -12.04
C GLY A 118 9.73 9.06 -12.58
N MET A 119 10.36 7.89 -12.77
CA MET A 119 11.66 7.80 -13.43
C MET A 119 11.58 8.31 -14.88
N LEU A 120 10.55 7.90 -15.64
CA LEU A 120 10.32 8.36 -17.01
C LEU A 120 10.04 9.86 -17.09
N ALA A 121 9.34 10.43 -16.11
CA ALA A 121 9.06 11.86 -16.02
C ALA A 121 10.34 12.67 -15.74
N ILE A 122 11.21 12.17 -14.86
CA ILE A 122 12.52 12.81 -14.61
C ILE A 122 13.37 12.73 -15.86
N TRP A 123 13.45 11.54 -16.49
CA TRP A 123 14.22 11.34 -17.70
C TRP A 123 13.76 12.25 -18.84
N SER A 124 12.46 12.37 -19.09
CA SER A 124 11.94 13.21 -20.18
C SER A 124 12.27 14.69 -20.00
N ARG A 125 12.37 15.20 -18.76
CA ARG A 125 12.85 16.56 -18.49
C ARG A 125 14.36 16.72 -18.65
N GLN A 126 15.12 15.65 -18.41
CA GLN A 126 16.58 15.66 -18.60
C GLN A 126 16.97 15.56 -20.08
N THR A 127 16.11 15.00 -20.93
CA THR A 127 16.34 14.84 -22.37
C THR A 127 15.62 15.87 -23.23
N LEU A 128 15.27 17.03 -22.67
CA LEU A 128 14.73 18.13 -23.46
C LEU A 128 15.78 18.62 -24.46
N ASP A 129 15.32 19.01 -25.65
CA ASP A 129 16.19 19.64 -26.62
C ASP A 129 16.69 20.99 -26.10
N ALA A 130 17.91 21.39 -26.48
CA ALA A 130 18.53 22.62 -26.03
C ALA A 130 17.76 23.89 -26.47
N SER A 131 16.88 23.76 -27.47
CA SER A 131 15.98 24.81 -27.95
C SER A 131 14.63 24.87 -27.23
N SER A 132 14.33 23.90 -26.36
CA SER A 132 13.05 23.84 -25.67
C SER A 132 12.96 24.92 -24.57
N PRO A 133 11.83 25.63 -24.46
CA PRO A 133 11.61 26.59 -23.38
C PRO A 133 11.39 25.91 -22.01
N GLY A 134 11.23 24.58 -21.98
CA GLY A 134 10.92 23.84 -20.77
C GLY A 134 12.10 23.72 -19.79
N ALA A 135 11.85 23.97 -18.51
CA ALA A 135 12.86 23.83 -17.46
C ALA A 135 13.19 22.36 -17.08
N GLY A 136 14.34 22.13 -16.47
CA GLY A 136 14.73 20.80 -15.97
C GLY A 136 13.80 20.24 -14.86
N PRO A 137 14.04 19.01 -14.39
CA PRO A 137 13.22 18.38 -13.37
C PRO A 137 13.23 19.19 -12.06
N GLY A 138 12.05 19.58 -11.59
CA GLY A 138 11.88 20.35 -10.37
C GLY A 138 12.06 19.49 -9.11
N LEU A 139 12.33 20.15 -7.99
CA LEU A 139 12.53 19.49 -6.69
C LEU A 139 11.29 18.71 -6.25
N GLY A 140 10.08 19.21 -6.53
CA GLY A 140 8.84 18.51 -6.19
C GLY A 140 8.71 17.16 -6.90
N LEU A 141 9.16 17.09 -8.17
CA LEU A 141 9.13 15.85 -8.95
C LEU A 141 10.10 14.81 -8.38
N ILE A 142 11.34 15.21 -8.07
CA ILE A 142 12.36 14.31 -7.51
C ILE A 142 11.93 13.82 -6.12
N LEU A 143 11.47 14.72 -5.25
CA LEU A 143 11.01 14.35 -3.91
C LEU A 143 9.77 13.46 -3.96
N GLY A 144 8.80 13.77 -4.84
CA GLY A 144 7.61 12.95 -5.03
C GLY A 144 7.97 11.55 -5.51
N TRP A 145 8.94 11.43 -6.42
CA TRP A 145 9.43 10.14 -6.90
C TRP A 145 10.13 9.31 -5.80
N VAL A 146 10.98 9.94 -4.98
CA VAL A 146 11.62 9.25 -3.85
C VAL A 146 10.58 8.81 -2.81
N LEU A 147 9.60 9.67 -2.50
CA LEU A 147 8.55 9.35 -1.53
C LEU A 147 7.65 8.21 -2.01
N ILE A 148 7.30 8.14 -3.30
CA ILE A 148 6.51 7.01 -3.81
C ILE A 148 7.28 5.69 -3.74
N MET A 149 8.60 5.70 -3.94
CA MET A 149 9.47 4.53 -3.76
C MET A 149 9.48 4.07 -2.29
N VAL A 150 9.63 5.01 -1.36
CA VAL A 150 9.59 4.74 0.09
C VAL A 150 8.24 4.17 0.51
N LEU A 151 7.13 4.76 0.03
CA LEU A 151 5.78 4.26 0.32
C LEU A 151 5.56 2.86 -0.25
N THR A 152 6.04 2.60 -1.46
CA THR A 152 5.96 1.26 -2.08
C THR A 152 6.65 0.22 -1.20
N PHE A 153 7.84 0.52 -0.68
CA PHE A 153 8.56 -0.39 0.22
C PHE A 153 7.80 -0.63 1.53
N HIS A 154 7.27 0.42 2.16
CA HIS A 154 6.51 0.28 3.40
C HIS A 154 5.24 -0.54 3.20
N TRP A 155 4.49 -0.30 2.12
CA TRP A 155 3.31 -1.08 1.80
C TRP A 155 3.64 -2.54 1.48
N LEU A 156 4.71 -2.80 0.74
CA LEU A 156 5.16 -4.16 0.43
C LEU A 156 5.50 -4.92 1.71
N HIS A 157 6.22 -4.29 2.63
CA HIS A 157 6.56 -4.89 3.92
C HIS A 157 5.31 -5.17 4.76
N VAL A 158 4.35 -4.23 4.85
CA VAL A 158 3.07 -4.42 5.57
C VAL A 158 2.33 -5.64 5.04
N VAL A 159 2.26 -5.77 3.72
CA VAL A 159 1.60 -6.88 3.06
C VAL A 159 2.32 -8.20 3.33
N TRP A 160 3.65 -8.22 3.25
CA TRP A 160 4.47 -9.42 3.41
C TRP A 160 4.36 -10.03 4.82
N GLN A 161 4.32 -9.20 5.86
CA GLN A 161 4.19 -9.70 7.24
C GLN A 161 2.91 -10.52 7.44
N ARG A 162 1.80 -10.12 6.82
CA ARG A 162 0.55 -10.88 6.91
C ARG A 162 0.64 -12.20 6.15
N THR A 163 1.23 -12.18 4.95
CA THR A 163 1.42 -13.40 4.14
C THR A 163 2.24 -14.44 4.89
N ALA A 164 3.31 -14.03 5.58
CA ALA A 164 4.14 -14.93 6.37
C ALA A 164 3.38 -15.56 7.55
N ILE A 165 2.55 -14.78 8.26
CA ILE A 165 1.74 -15.30 9.38
C ILE A 165 0.70 -16.31 8.88
N GLN A 166 0.07 -16.05 7.73
CA GLN A 166 -0.89 -16.98 7.13
C GLN A 166 -0.24 -18.31 6.76
N LEU A 167 0.97 -18.26 6.20
CA LEU A 167 1.73 -19.45 5.83
C LEU A 167 2.12 -20.28 7.07
N ALA A 168 2.61 -19.63 8.13
CA ALA A 168 2.94 -20.29 9.40
C ALA A 168 1.72 -20.96 10.04
N ALA A 169 0.56 -20.29 10.02
CA ALA A 169 -0.68 -20.85 10.55
C ALA A 169 -1.19 -22.06 9.73
N GLU A 170 -0.94 -22.07 8.42
CA GLU A 170 -1.27 -23.21 7.56
C GLU A 170 -0.34 -24.41 7.82
N GLU A 171 0.96 -24.16 8.00
CA GLU A 171 1.95 -25.20 8.34
C GLU A 171 1.63 -25.87 9.68
N GLU A 172 1.26 -25.10 10.70
CA GLU A 172 0.90 -25.65 12.01
C GLU A 172 -0.35 -26.55 11.92
N ARG A 173 -1.35 -26.17 11.10
CA ARG A 173 -2.53 -27.00 10.85
C ARG A 173 -2.15 -28.32 10.16
N ARG A 174 -1.23 -28.28 9.19
CA ARG A 174 -0.73 -29.49 8.51
C ARG A 174 0.02 -30.41 9.49
N GLN A 175 0.84 -29.86 10.38
CA GLN A 175 1.56 -30.61 11.39
C GLN A 175 0.61 -31.30 12.38
N ARG A 176 -0.40 -30.59 12.91
CA ARG A 176 -1.38 -31.17 13.86
C ARG A 176 -2.20 -32.31 13.24
N THR A 177 -2.57 -32.20 11.97
CA THR A 177 -3.25 -33.31 11.27
C THR A 177 -2.33 -34.52 11.14
N ALA A 178 -1.07 -34.32 10.76
CA ALA A 178 -0.09 -35.40 10.64
C ALA A 178 0.21 -36.08 11.99
N GLU A 179 0.30 -35.32 13.08
CA GLU A 179 0.46 -35.86 14.44
C GLU A 179 -0.76 -36.68 14.88
N THR A 180 -1.98 -36.21 14.57
CA THR A 180 -3.22 -36.90 14.92
C THR A 180 -3.37 -38.20 14.13
N GLU A 181 -3.09 -38.17 12.82
CA GLU A 181 -3.06 -39.37 11.98
C GLU A 181 -2.00 -40.37 12.46
N GLY A 182 -0.79 -39.91 12.79
CA GLY A 182 0.24 -40.75 13.37
C GLY A 182 -0.21 -41.39 14.68
N ARG A 183 -0.80 -40.61 15.60
CA ARG A 183 -1.29 -41.14 16.88
C ARG A 183 -2.40 -42.17 16.72
N LEU A 184 -3.31 -41.99 15.75
CA LEU A 184 -4.35 -42.96 15.42
C LEU A 184 -3.76 -44.25 14.84
N LEU A 185 -2.78 -44.15 13.93
CA LEU A 185 -2.14 -45.30 13.29
C LEU A 185 -1.24 -46.12 14.24
N TRP A 186 -0.64 -45.49 15.25
CA TRP A 186 0.25 -46.13 16.22
C TRP A 186 -0.41 -46.46 17.56
N GLY A 187 -1.60 -45.92 17.86
CA GLY A 187 -2.32 -46.13 19.12
C GLY A 187 -3.19 -47.40 19.18
N ASP A 188 -3.46 -48.05 18.04
CA ASP A 188 -4.33 -49.23 17.91
C ASP A 188 -3.56 -50.58 17.97
N ARG A 189 -2.36 -50.64 18.57
CA ARG A 189 -1.61 -51.90 18.77
C ARG A 189 -1.29 -52.18 20.23
#